data_AF-A0A1D8TUA0-F1
#
_entry.id   AF-A0A1D8TUA0-F1
#
_cell.length_a   1.000
_cell.length_b   1.000
_cell.length_c   1.000
_cell.angle_alpha   90.00
_cell.angle_beta   90.00
_cell.angle_gamma   90.00
#
_symmetry.space_group_name_H-M   'P 1'
#
loop_
_entity.id
_entity.type
_entity.pdbx_description
1 polymer ?
#
loop_
_entity_poly.entity_id
_entity_poly.type
_entity_poly.pdbx_seq_one_letter_code
_entity_poly.pdbx_strand_id
1 'polypeptide(L)'
;MSEFTEGMAISVAMVSLLATMLTAILGRGFLRLVPILMGIGVGYLVTLPLGMVDFTPVSQAPWFQIPEFTTPSFSLPAILFIVPVAIAPAIEHIGDVLAISSVTGNNYLREPGLHRTLLGDGLATILAAFGGLSGVTSSSG
;
A
#
# COMPACT_ATOMS: atom_id res chain seq x y z
N MET A 1 28.30 -1.68 9.53
CA MET A 1 26.97 -1.86 8.91
C MET A 1 27.19 -2.78 7.73
N SER A 2 26.73 -4.04 7.79
CA SER A 2 26.87 -4.94 6.65
C SER A 2 26.09 -4.33 5.49
N GLU A 3 26.79 -3.93 4.43
CA GLU A 3 26.12 -3.53 3.18
C GLU A 3 25.46 -4.78 2.61
N PHE A 4 24.15 -4.90 2.79
CA PHE A 4 23.38 -5.92 2.10
C PHE A 4 23.41 -5.62 0.61
N THR A 5 23.81 -6.61 -0.17
CA THR A 5 23.93 -6.44 -1.62
C THR A 5 22.54 -6.25 -2.23
N GLU A 6 22.44 -5.44 -3.28
CA GLU A 6 21.22 -5.27 -4.08
C GLU A 6 20.60 -6.62 -4.49
N GLY A 7 21.44 -7.60 -4.85
CA GLY A 7 21.00 -8.96 -5.19
C GLY A 7 20.29 -9.69 -4.05
N MET A 8 20.63 -9.42 -2.79
CA MET A 8 19.91 -9.97 -1.63
C MET A 8 18.54 -9.31 -1.45
N ALA A 9 18.45 -7.99 -1.67
CA ALA A 9 17.17 -7.30 -1.60
C ALA A 9 16.21 -7.78 -2.71
N ILE A 10 16.71 -7.93 -3.95
CA ILE A 10 15.93 -8.45 -5.07
C ILE A 10 15.49 -9.89 -4.82
N SER A 11 16.36 -10.74 -4.27
CA SER A 11 16.00 -12.15 -4.02
C SER A 11 14.89 -12.27 -2.96
N VAL A 12 14.98 -11.51 -1.87
CA VAL A 12 13.92 -11.45 -0.84
C VAL A 12 12.60 -10.94 -1.44
N ALA A 13 12.65 -9.88 -2.25
CA ALA A 13 11.46 -9.34 -2.91
C ALA A 13 10.80 -10.38 -3.83
N MET A 14 11.61 -11.11 -4.61
CA MET A 14 11.12 -12.17 -5.49
C MET A 14 10.51 -13.32 -4.70
N VAL A 15 11.11 -13.74 -3.57
CA VAL A 15 10.54 -14.78 -2.71
C VAL A 15 9.21 -14.35 -2.11
N SER A 16 9.10 -13.11 -1.62
CA SER A 16 7.85 -12.55 -1.09
C SER A 16 6.75 -12.49 -2.15
N LEU A 17 7.08 -12.04 -3.37
CA LEU A 17 6.16 -11.98 -4.49
C LEU A 17 5.69 -13.38 -4.90
N LEU A 18 6.61 -14.33 -5.04
CA LEU A 18 6.29 -15.71 -5.38
C LEU A 18 5.40 -16.35 -4.30
N ALA A 19 5.70 -16.14 -3.02
CA ALA A 19 4.86 -16.63 -1.93
C ALA A 19 3.45 -16.03 -1.99
N THR A 20 3.32 -14.74 -2.29
CA THR A 20 2.01 -14.07 -2.49
C THR A 20 1.25 -14.72 -3.64
N MET A 21 1.88 -14.86 -4.80
CA MET A 21 1.25 -15.41 -6.00
C MET A 21 0.85 -16.88 -5.82
N LEU A 22 1.75 -17.72 -5.29
CA LEU A 22 1.47 -19.11 -5.02
C LEU A 22 0.33 -19.27 -4.02
N THR A 23 0.26 -18.41 -3.00
CA THR A 23 -0.86 -18.43 -2.05
C THR A 23 -2.17 -17.99 -2.72
N ALA A 24 -2.16 -16.98 -3.58
CA ALA A 24 -3.36 -16.51 -4.28
C ALA A 24 -3.93 -17.56 -5.25
N ILE A 25 -3.03 -18.31 -5.93
CA ILE A 25 -3.39 -19.29 -6.96
C ILE A 25 -3.67 -20.67 -6.37
N LEU A 26 -2.80 -21.16 -5.48
CA LEU A 26 -2.84 -22.53 -4.95
C LEU A 26 -3.44 -22.62 -3.55
N GLY A 27 -3.58 -21.48 -2.84
CA GLY A 27 -4.13 -21.42 -1.49
C GLY A 27 -5.56 -21.96 -1.42
N ARG A 28 -5.90 -22.56 -0.28
CA ARG A 28 -7.22 -23.13 -0.01
C ARG A 28 -7.78 -22.58 1.30
N GLY A 29 -9.11 -22.55 1.40
CA GLY A 29 -9.81 -22.07 2.58
C GLY A 29 -9.37 -20.64 2.94
N PHE A 30 -9.03 -20.44 4.22
CA PHE A 30 -8.63 -19.14 4.76
C PHE A 30 -7.39 -18.55 4.07
N LEU A 31 -6.39 -19.35 3.71
CA LEU A 31 -5.13 -18.86 3.14
C LEU A 31 -5.33 -18.12 1.80
N ARG A 32 -6.33 -18.50 1.01
CA ARG A 32 -6.67 -17.83 -0.25
C ARG A 32 -7.23 -16.42 -0.04
N LEU A 33 -7.73 -16.11 1.16
CA LEU A 33 -8.29 -14.80 1.50
C LEU A 33 -7.20 -13.79 1.91
N VAL A 34 -6.01 -14.25 2.29
CA VAL A 34 -4.93 -13.41 2.84
C VAL A 34 -3.56 -13.61 2.15
N PRO A 35 -3.47 -13.67 0.81
CA PRO A 35 -2.23 -14.01 0.10
C PRO A 35 -1.09 -13.00 0.35
N ILE A 36 -1.42 -11.71 0.47
CA ILE A 36 -0.43 -10.65 0.73
C ILE A 36 0.22 -10.85 2.11
N LEU A 37 -0.56 -11.19 3.14
CA LEU A 37 -0.02 -11.46 4.48
C LEU A 37 0.93 -12.66 4.47
N MET A 38 0.64 -13.68 3.67
CA MET A 38 1.53 -14.83 3.50
C MET A 38 2.84 -14.43 2.81
N GLY A 39 2.78 -13.58 1.77
CA GLY A 39 3.97 -13.03 1.14
C GLY A 39 4.87 -12.26 2.10
N ILE A 40 4.28 -11.31 2.83
CA ILE A 40 4.98 -10.52 3.85
C ILE A 40 5.59 -11.43 4.92
N GLY A 41 4.82 -12.40 5.42
CA GLY A 41 5.28 -13.34 6.44
C GLY A 41 6.47 -14.18 5.96
N VAL A 42 6.39 -14.76 4.76
CA VAL A 42 7.49 -15.55 4.18
C VAL A 42 8.72 -14.67 3.91
N GLY A 43 8.53 -13.49 3.32
CA GLY A 43 9.64 -12.55 3.08
C GLY A 43 10.35 -12.15 4.36
N TYR A 44 9.60 -11.85 5.43
CA TYR A 44 10.15 -11.55 6.74
C TYR A 44 10.89 -12.74 7.36
N LEU A 45 10.35 -13.96 7.27
CA LEU A 45 11.03 -15.15 7.78
C LEU A 45 12.36 -15.43 7.06
N VAL A 46 12.48 -15.07 5.78
CA VAL A 46 13.72 -15.20 5.00
C VAL A 46 14.76 -14.16 5.41
N THR A 47 14.35 -12.94 5.76
CA THR A 47 15.29 -11.87 6.16
C THR A 47 15.87 -12.08 7.56
N LEU A 48 15.19 -12.81 8.45
CA LEU A 48 15.67 -13.13 9.80
C LEU A 48 17.04 -13.84 9.83
N PRO A 49 17.23 -15.02 9.19
CA PRO A 49 18.54 -15.70 9.18
C PRO A 49 19.60 -14.94 8.38
N LEU A 50 19.20 -14.02 7.49
CA LEU A 50 20.11 -13.15 6.75
C LEU A 50 20.62 -11.96 7.57
N GLY A 51 20.09 -11.76 8.80
CA GLY A 51 20.47 -10.65 9.67
C GLY A 51 20.02 -9.28 9.14
N MET A 52 19.07 -9.26 8.20
CA MET A 52 18.57 -8.03 7.55
C MET A 52 17.54 -7.27 8.38
N VAL A 53 17.16 -7.78 9.55
CA VAL A 53 16.15 -7.19 10.43
C VAL A 53 16.82 -6.59 11.66
N ASP A 54 16.70 -5.27 11.83
CA ASP A 54 17.09 -4.57 13.05
C ASP A 54 15.87 -4.39 13.97
N PHE A 55 15.95 -4.94 15.17
CA PHE A 55 14.90 -4.86 16.19
C PHE A 55 15.09 -3.68 17.15
N THR A 56 16.16 -2.90 17.01
CA THR A 56 16.43 -1.73 17.87
C THR A 56 15.24 -0.75 17.89
N PRO A 57 14.62 -0.37 16.76
CA PRO A 57 13.47 0.53 16.77
C PRO A 57 12.26 -0.03 17.53
N VAL A 58 12.04 -1.35 17.50
CA VAL A 58 10.95 -2.01 18.23
C VAL A 58 11.18 -1.92 19.74
N SER A 59 12.43 -2.12 20.18
CA SER A 59 12.80 -2.06 21.60
C SER A 59 12.79 -0.64 22.18
N GLN A 60 13.03 0.37 21.34
CA GLN A 60 13.10 1.78 21.74
C GLN A 60 11.79 2.53 21.51
N ALA A 61 10.81 1.92 20.81
CA ALA A 61 9.54 2.55 20.53
C ALA A 61 8.72 2.77 21.81
N PRO A 62 8.12 3.95 21.98
CA PRO A 62 7.15 4.16 23.05
C PRO A 62 5.88 3.34 22.79
N TRP A 63 5.22 2.89 23.86
CA TRP A 63 3.94 2.16 23.77
C TRP A 63 2.81 2.98 23.12
N PHE A 64 2.88 4.31 23.23
CA PHE A 64 1.95 5.23 22.59
C PHE A 64 2.73 6.39 21.96
N GLN A 65 2.49 6.63 20.67
CA GLN A 65 3.04 7.77 19.93
C GLN A 65 1.93 8.41 19.11
N ILE A 66 1.84 9.74 19.19
CA ILE A 66 0.97 10.52 18.31
C ILE A 66 1.71 10.68 16.98
N PRO A 67 1.08 10.38 15.82
CA PRO A 67 1.73 10.52 14.53
C PRO A 67 2.06 11.98 14.23
N GLU A 68 3.11 12.19 13.44
CA GLU A 68 3.44 13.53 12.97
C GLU A 68 2.48 13.97 11.87
N PHE A 69 1.92 15.16 12.05
CA PHE A 69 1.00 15.77 11.11
C PHE A 69 1.73 16.80 10.26
N THR A 70 1.64 16.66 8.94
CA THR A 70 2.17 17.62 7.96
C THR A 70 1.03 18.32 7.24
N THR A 71 1.10 19.64 7.15
CA THR A 71 0.11 20.42 6.40
C THR A 71 0.36 20.34 4.89
N PRO A 72 -0.68 20.29 4.04
CA PRO A 72 -0.50 20.28 2.59
C PRO A 72 0.13 21.60 2.11
N SER A 73 1.08 21.50 1.17
CA SER A 73 1.71 22.63 0.50
C SER A 73 1.26 22.69 -0.96
N PHE A 74 0.87 23.88 -1.43
CA PHE A 74 0.37 24.09 -2.78
C PHE A 74 1.45 24.71 -3.65
N SER A 75 1.97 23.92 -4.59
CA SER A 75 2.93 24.35 -5.60
C SER A 75 2.37 24.02 -6.98
N LEU A 76 2.10 25.05 -7.78
CA LEU A 76 1.53 24.87 -9.13
C LEU A 76 2.41 23.96 -10.01
N PRO A 77 3.76 24.10 -10.02
CA PRO A 77 4.62 23.14 -10.70
C PRO A 77 4.41 21.69 -10.23
N ALA A 78 4.36 21.44 -8.92
CA ALA A 78 4.19 20.09 -8.37
C ALA A 78 2.82 19.49 -8.72
N ILE A 79 1.76 20.30 -8.68
CA ILE A 79 0.40 19.89 -9.07
C ILE A 79 0.40 19.46 -10.53
N LEU A 80 0.96 20.27 -11.43
CA LEU A 80 1.01 19.95 -12.87
C LEU A 80 1.79 18.67 -13.16
N PHE A 81 2.85 18.37 -12.39
CA PHE A 81 3.59 17.12 -12.51
C PHE A 81 2.79 15.89 -12.06
N ILE A 82 1.93 16.02 -11.04
CA ILE A 82 1.14 14.92 -10.50
C ILE A 82 -0.12 14.64 -11.33
N VAL A 83 -0.70 15.64 -12.00
CA VAL A 83 -1.95 15.50 -12.78
C VAL A 83 -1.93 14.29 -13.74
N PRO A 84 -0.90 14.05 -14.56
CA PRO A 84 -0.87 12.86 -15.42
C PRO A 84 -0.83 11.54 -14.64
N VAL A 85 -0.14 11.51 -13.50
CA VAL A 85 -0.03 10.32 -12.64
C VAL A 85 -1.38 9.99 -12.00
N ALA A 86 -2.18 11.02 -11.66
CA ALA A 86 -3.50 10.87 -11.07
C ALA A 86 -4.53 10.20 -12.01
N ILE A 87 -4.23 10.08 -13.31
CA ILE A 87 -5.08 9.34 -14.27
C ILE A 87 -5.06 7.84 -13.97
N ALA A 88 -3.92 7.29 -13.53
CA ALA A 88 -3.79 5.86 -13.28
C ALA A 88 -4.73 5.37 -12.16
N PRO A 89 -4.78 6.00 -10.96
CA PRO A 89 -5.77 5.67 -9.93
C PRO A 89 -7.22 5.84 -10.38
N ALA A 90 -7.51 6.83 -11.23
CA ALA A 90 -8.86 7.03 -11.76
C ALA A 90 -9.31 5.84 -12.64
N ILE A 91 -8.40 5.32 -13.48
CA ILE A 91 -8.65 4.13 -14.31
C ILE A 91 -8.74 2.87 -13.44
N GLU A 92 -7.86 2.75 -12.44
CA GLU A 92 -7.88 1.65 -11.46
C GLU A 92 -9.22 1.59 -10.73
N HIS A 93 -9.73 2.73 -10.23
CA HIS A 93 -11.02 2.81 -9.58
C HIS A 93 -12.17 2.34 -10.48
N ILE A 94 -12.16 2.72 -11.77
CA ILE A 94 -13.17 2.24 -12.73
C ILE A 94 -13.08 0.72 -12.91
N GLY A 95 -11.86 0.19 -13.02
CA GLY A 95 -11.61 -1.25 -13.12
C GLY A 95 -12.12 -2.03 -11.91
N ASP A 96 -11.89 -1.51 -10.71
CA ASP A 96 -12.35 -2.12 -9.46
C ASP A 96 -13.88 -2.12 -9.34
N VAL A 97 -14.52 -0.99 -9.67
CA VAL A 97 -15.99 -0.89 -9.68
C VAL A 97 -16.58 -1.90 -10.68
N LEU A 98 -15.95 -2.09 -11.84
CA LEU A 98 -16.35 -3.10 -12.83
C LEU A 98 -16.16 -4.53 -12.32
N ALA A 99 -15.01 -4.83 -11.70
CA ALA A 99 -14.73 -6.14 -11.13
C ALA A 99 -15.75 -6.49 -10.04
N ILE A 100 -16.01 -5.57 -9.11
CA ILE A 100 -17.00 -5.75 -8.03
C ILE A 100 -18.41 -5.90 -8.62
N SER A 101 -18.77 -5.11 -9.63
CA SER A 101 -20.05 -5.24 -10.34
C SER A 101 -20.21 -6.65 -10.94
N SER A 102 -19.14 -7.19 -11.54
CA SER A 102 -19.15 -8.53 -12.14
C SER A 102 -19.30 -9.66 -11.12
N VAL A 103 -18.68 -9.53 -9.94
CA VAL A 103 -18.70 -10.55 -8.89
C VAL A 103 -20.01 -10.52 -8.10
N THR A 104 -20.58 -9.34 -7.89
CA THR A 104 -21.81 -9.17 -7.11
C THR A 104 -23.08 -9.25 -7.96
N GLY A 105 -22.96 -9.16 -9.29
CA GLY A 105 -24.09 -9.16 -10.22
C GLY A 105 -24.86 -7.84 -10.29
N ASN A 106 -24.38 -6.78 -9.63
CA ASN A 106 -25.02 -5.46 -9.59
C ASN A 106 -24.25 -4.46 -10.48
N ASN A 107 -24.95 -3.55 -11.15
CA ASN A 107 -24.32 -2.54 -12.00
C ASN A 107 -24.04 -1.24 -11.23
N TYR A 108 -22.88 -1.17 -10.57
CA TYR A 108 -22.48 0.01 -9.80
C TYR A 108 -22.11 1.23 -10.66
N LEU A 109 -21.85 1.05 -11.95
CA LEU A 109 -21.70 2.16 -12.90
C LEU A 109 -23.00 2.95 -13.07
N ARG A 110 -24.15 2.29 -12.88
CA ARG A 110 -25.48 2.91 -12.96
C ARG A 110 -25.99 3.34 -11.58
N GLU A 111 -25.96 2.46 -10.60
CA GLU A 111 -26.43 2.72 -9.23
C GLU A 111 -25.40 2.16 -8.23
N PRO A 112 -24.68 2.99 -7.45
CA PRO A 112 -24.93 4.41 -7.18
C PRO A 112 -24.49 5.38 -8.29
N GLY A 113 -23.73 4.90 -9.27
CA GLY A 113 -23.26 5.67 -10.41
C GLY A 113 -21.77 6.01 -10.31
N LEU A 114 -21.05 5.88 -11.43
CA LEU A 114 -19.58 6.08 -11.46
C LEU A 114 -19.15 7.48 -10.97
N HIS A 115 -19.93 8.51 -11.29
CA HIS A 115 -19.66 9.88 -10.83
C HIS A 115 -19.66 10.00 -9.31
N ARG A 116 -20.48 9.22 -8.59
CA ARG A 116 -20.54 9.24 -7.12
C ARG A 116 -19.40 8.46 -6.49
N THR A 117 -19.03 7.32 -7.08
CA THR A 117 -17.93 6.50 -6.57
C THR A 117 -16.59 7.21 -6.76
N LEU A 118 -16.36 7.82 -7.94
CA LEU A 118 -15.17 8.63 -8.21
C LEU A 118 -15.11 9.90 -7.35
N LEU A 119 -16.25 10.59 -7.15
CA LEU A 119 -16.29 11.74 -6.26
C LEU A 119 -15.97 11.34 -4.81
N GLY A 120 -16.51 10.20 -4.35
CA GLY A 120 -16.22 9.67 -3.02
C GLY A 120 -14.74 9.37 -2.82
N ASP A 121 -14.10 8.74 -3.81
CA ASP A 121 -12.67 8.43 -3.81
C ASP A 121 -11.79 9.70 -3.81
N GLY A 122 -12.14 10.67 -4.66
CA GLY A 122 -11.46 11.96 -4.71
C GLY A 122 -11.59 12.74 -3.40
N LEU A 123 -12.78 12.78 -2.80
CA LEU A 123 -13.00 13.42 -1.51
C LEU A 123 -12.24 12.71 -0.38
N ALA A 124 -12.23 11.37 -0.37
CA ALA A 124 -11.44 10.59 0.59
C ALA A 124 -9.94 10.90 0.45
N THR A 125 -9.42 10.98 -0.78
CA THR A 125 -8.03 11.33 -1.07
C THR A 125 -7.70 12.75 -0.62
N ILE A 126 -8.59 13.72 -0.87
CA ILE A 126 -8.43 15.10 -0.40
C ILE A 126 -8.38 15.12 1.14
N LEU A 127 -9.34 14.48 1.81
CA LEU A 127 -9.38 14.42 3.27
C LEU A 127 -8.13 13.73 3.85
N ALA A 128 -7.63 12.67 3.21
CA ALA A 128 -6.39 12.01 3.59
C ALA A 128 -5.18 12.94 3.44
N ALA A 129 -5.11 13.72 2.35
CA ALA A 129 -4.03 14.69 2.12
C ALA A 129 -4.05 15.83 3.14
N PHE A 130 -5.23 16.32 3.53
CA PHE A 130 -5.36 17.31 4.60
C PHE A 130 -5.13 16.72 6.00
N GLY A 131 -5.43 15.43 6.17
CA GLY A 131 -5.18 14.69 7.39
C GLY A 131 -3.70 14.58 7.73
N GLY A 132 -2.79 14.78 6.76
CA GLY A 132 -1.39 15.07 7.03
C GLY A 132 -0.60 13.95 7.67
N LEU A 133 -1.09 12.71 7.68
CA LEU A 133 -0.34 11.57 8.21
C LEU A 133 0.88 11.33 7.32
N SER A 134 2.03 11.79 7.78
CA SER A 134 3.29 11.55 7.12
C SER A 134 3.87 10.26 7.65
N GLY A 135 3.98 9.23 6.81
CA GLY A 135 4.66 7.98 7.15
C GLY A 135 6.19 8.11 7.22
N VAL A 136 6.73 9.32 7.00
CA VAL A 136 8.17 9.58 7.17
C VAL A 136 8.44 10.00 8.61
N THR A 137 9.28 9.23 9.28
CA THR A 137 9.91 9.65 10.53
C THR A 137 10.75 10.90 10.24
N SER A 138 10.31 12.07 10.69
CA SER A 138 11.22 13.22 10.81
C SER A 138 12.18 12.92 11.96
N SER A 139 13.35 12.35 11.65
CA SER A 139 14.48 12.41 12.57
C SER A 139 15.03 13.84 12.57
N SER A 140 14.30 14.77 13.19
CA SER A 140 14.85 16.05 13.62
C SER A 140 15.24 15.92 15.09
N GLY A 141 16.48 15.49 15.31
CA GLY A 141 17.10 15.25 16.62
C GLY A 141 18.30 14.34 16.49
#